data_AF-A0A1I6GU58-F1
#
_entry.id   AF-A0A1I6GU58-F1
#
_cell.length_a   1.000
_cell.length_b   1.000
_cell.length_c   1.000
_cell.angle_alpha   90.00
_cell.angle_beta   90.00
_cell.angle_gamma   90.00
#
_symmetry.space_group_name_H-M   'P 1'
#
loop_
_entity.id
_entity.type
_entity.pdbx_description
1 polymer ?
#
loop_
_entity_poly.entity_id
_entity_poly.type
_entity_poly.pdbx_seq_one_letter_code
_entity_poly.pdbx_strand_id
1 'polypeptide(L)'
;MADKKHPPQVEPAPEQSEEDSQMAGRIRESARQIWLAGLGAYTKAEGDAGRLFERLVSEGEEIESKTRGIVGRRVKAVEHRVEDVRDRATGTWDRLETLFDERVSGALRRLGIPHREEMEALQQRLAEVERELAELRETSGGSPVRNPGRDEEE
;
A
#
# COMPACT_ATOMS: atom_id res chain seq x y z
N MET A 1 -67.29 62.19 -57.75
CA MET A 1 -66.33 61.19 -58.27
C MET A 1 -64.95 61.55 -57.76
N ALA A 2 -64.06 60.70 -57.30
CA ALA A 2 -64.02 59.27 -57.07
C ALA A 2 -62.72 59.02 -56.27
N ASP A 3 -62.65 57.88 -55.58
CA ASP A 3 -61.44 57.18 -55.14
C ASP A 3 -60.46 57.89 -54.18
N LYS A 4 -60.29 57.28 -53.00
CA LYS A 4 -59.11 56.42 -52.84
C LYS A 4 -59.25 55.38 -51.74
N LYS A 5 -58.89 54.17 -52.15
CA LYS A 5 -58.80 52.90 -51.43
C LYS A 5 -57.94 52.95 -50.16
N HIS A 6 -58.34 52.10 -49.22
CA HIS A 6 -57.62 51.72 -47.99
C HIS A 6 -56.38 50.85 -48.28
N PRO A 7 -55.39 50.82 -47.37
CA PRO A 7 -54.78 49.54 -46.98
C PRO A 7 -54.77 49.34 -45.45
N PRO A 8 -54.90 48.09 -44.97
CA PRO A 8 -54.85 47.76 -43.55
C PRO A 8 -53.45 48.02 -43.01
N GLN A 9 -53.35 48.84 -41.97
CA GLN A 9 -52.12 48.99 -41.21
C GLN A 9 -51.87 47.68 -40.46
N VAL A 10 -50.85 46.94 -40.89
CA VAL A 10 -50.28 45.82 -40.14
C VAL A 10 -49.55 46.44 -38.95
N GLU A 11 -50.04 46.23 -37.72
CA GLU A 11 -49.28 46.56 -36.52
C GLU A 11 -47.96 45.77 -36.52
N PRO A 12 -46.79 46.42 -36.43
CA PRO A 12 -45.57 45.71 -36.11
C PRO A 12 -45.58 45.43 -34.60
N ALA A 13 -45.59 44.17 -34.21
CA ALA A 13 -45.04 43.77 -32.92
C ALA A 13 -43.52 43.76 -33.02
N PRO A 14 -42.79 44.59 -32.25
CA PRO A 14 -41.52 44.12 -31.71
C PRO A 14 -41.24 44.75 -30.33
N GLU A 15 -41.74 44.14 -29.26
CA GLU A 15 -41.24 44.45 -27.91
C GLU A 15 -40.41 43.30 -27.31
N GLN A 16 -40.47 42.10 -27.91
CA GLN A 16 -39.79 40.90 -27.37
C GLN A 16 -38.30 40.81 -27.77
N SER A 17 -37.91 41.34 -28.94
CA SER A 17 -36.54 41.19 -29.48
C SER A 17 -35.49 42.06 -28.79
N GLU A 18 -35.89 43.23 -28.28
CA GLU A 18 -34.98 44.16 -27.59
C GLU A 18 -34.68 43.69 -26.16
N GLU A 19 -35.66 43.12 -25.47
CA GLU A 19 -35.49 42.55 -24.13
C GLU A 19 -34.61 41.28 -24.15
N ASP A 20 -34.79 40.42 -25.16
CA ASP A 20 -33.96 39.23 -25.38
C ASP A 20 -32.50 39.59 -25.67
N SER A 21 -32.27 40.64 -26.46
CA SER A 21 -30.92 41.16 -26.77
C SER A 21 -30.23 41.71 -25.51
N GLN A 22 -30.96 42.45 -24.67
CA GLN A 22 -30.46 42.95 -23.40
C GLN A 22 -30.18 41.82 -22.40
N MET A 23 -31.01 40.78 -22.37
CA MET A 23 -30.81 39.61 -21.52
C MET A 23 -29.59 38.78 -21.96
N ALA A 24 -29.42 38.56 -23.27
CA ALA A 24 -28.25 37.91 -23.84
C ALA A 24 -26.95 38.67 -23.51
N GLY A 25 -26.99 40.01 -23.52
CA GLY A 25 -25.87 40.86 -23.10
C GLY A 25 -25.47 40.63 -21.64
N ARG A 26 -26.44 40.55 -20.72
CA ARG A 26 -26.18 40.29 -19.29
C ARG A 26 -25.62 38.89 -19.06
N ILE A 27 -26.15 37.87 -19.73
CA ILE A 27 -25.66 36.49 -19.62
C ILE A 27 -24.20 36.41 -20.11
N ARG A 28 -23.88 37.07 -21.23
CA ARG A 28 -22.50 37.12 -21.75
C ARG A 28 -21.53 37.80 -20.78
N GLU A 29 -21.97 38.89 -20.15
CA GLU A 29 -21.16 39.59 -19.15
C GLU A 29 -20.94 38.73 -17.89
N SER A 30 -21.98 38.06 -17.39
CA SER A 30 -21.86 37.11 -16.28
C SER A 30 -20.93 35.93 -16.61
N ALA A 31 -21.06 35.36 -17.81
CA ALA A 31 -20.18 34.29 -18.27
C ALA A 31 -18.71 34.75 -18.36
N ARG A 32 -18.48 35.98 -18.84
CA ARG A 32 -17.16 36.59 -18.86
C ARG A 32 -16.59 36.77 -17.45
N GLN A 33 -17.39 37.22 -16.50
CA GLN A 33 -16.97 37.39 -15.11
C GLN A 33 -16.63 36.05 -14.45
N ILE A 34 -17.44 35.01 -14.65
CA ILE A 34 -17.17 33.66 -14.17
C ILE A 34 -15.85 33.14 -14.77
N TRP A 35 -15.63 33.35 -16.06
CA TRP A 35 -14.39 32.94 -16.73
C TRP A 35 -13.15 33.68 -16.18
N LEU A 36 -13.24 35.00 -16.01
CA LEU A 36 -12.15 35.80 -15.43
C LEU A 36 -11.88 35.44 -13.97
N ALA A 37 -12.92 35.16 -13.18
CA ALA A 37 -12.78 34.68 -11.82
C ALA A 37 -12.13 33.29 -11.78
N GLY A 38 -12.50 32.40 -12.70
CA GLY A 38 -11.86 31.09 -12.88
C GLY A 38 -10.38 31.20 -13.24
N LEU A 39 -10.03 32.08 -14.19
CA LEU A 39 -8.64 32.34 -14.59
C LEU A 39 -7.82 33.00 -13.47
N GLY A 40 -8.42 33.92 -12.71
CA GLY A 40 -7.81 34.54 -11.54
C GLY A 40 -7.58 33.55 -10.39
N ALA A 41 -8.53 32.63 -10.15
CA ALA A 41 -8.39 31.58 -9.16
C ALA A 41 -7.33 30.53 -9.56
N TYR A 42 -7.27 30.16 -10.84
CA TYR A 42 -6.25 29.24 -11.38
C TYR A 42 -4.84 29.83 -11.25
N THR A 43 -4.66 31.09 -11.67
CA THR A 43 -3.36 31.78 -11.53
C THR A 43 -2.97 32.04 -10.08
N LYS A 44 -3.94 32.30 -9.19
CA LYS A 44 -3.70 32.38 -7.74
C LYS A 44 -3.28 31.02 -7.15
N ALA A 45 -3.88 29.92 -7.61
CA ALA A 45 -3.49 28.58 -7.20
C ALA A 45 -2.08 28.23 -7.68
N GLU A 46 -1.67 28.62 -8.89
CA GLU A 46 -0.29 28.43 -9.37
C GLU A 46 0.73 29.34 -8.67
N GLY A 47 0.38 30.60 -8.39
CA GLY A 47 1.30 31.59 -7.81
C GLY A 47 1.45 31.53 -6.27
N ASP A 48 0.44 31.05 -5.55
CA ASP A 48 0.49 30.91 -4.08
C ASP A 48 0.81 29.47 -3.63
N ALA A 49 0.84 28.48 -4.54
CA ALA A 49 1.23 27.11 -4.21
C ALA A 49 2.67 27.01 -3.69
N GLY A 50 3.62 27.76 -4.26
CA GLY A 50 5.01 27.76 -3.82
C GLY A 50 5.18 28.31 -2.40
N ARG A 51 4.55 29.44 -2.07
CA ARG A 51 4.58 30.05 -0.73
C ARG A 51 3.85 29.20 0.31
N LEU A 52 2.74 28.58 -0.07
CA LEU A 52 2.03 27.65 0.81
C LEU A 52 2.86 26.39 1.06
N PHE A 53 3.52 25.85 0.02
CA PHE A 53 4.44 24.73 0.14
C PHE A 53 5.62 25.06 1.05
N GLU A 54 6.31 26.18 0.83
CA GLU A 54 7.41 26.65 1.70
C GLU A 54 6.95 26.81 3.15
N ARG A 55 5.76 27.36 3.38
CA ARG A 55 5.17 27.48 4.72
C ARG A 55 4.88 26.12 5.35
N LEU A 56 4.29 25.19 4.60
CA LEU A 56 4.00 23.83 5.05
C LEU A 56 5.28 23.03 5.31
N VAL A 57 6.32 23.24 4.51
CA VAL A 57 7.64 22.61 4.70
C VAL A 57 8.29 23.15 5.98
N SER A 58 8.32 24.46 6.18
CA SER A 58 8.87 25.07 7.40
C SER A 58 8.13 24.61 8.66
N GLU A 59 6.79 24.52 8.59
CA GLU A 59 5.97 24.02 9.70
C GLU A 59 6.22 22.51 9.95
N GLY A 60 6.43 21.73 8.88
CA GLY A 60 6.86 20.33 8.94
C GLY A 60 8.23 20.14 9.59
N GLU A 61 9.23 20.95 9.21
CA GLU A 61 10.57 20.95 9.79
C GLU A 61 10.55 21.32 11.27
N GLU A 62 9.72 22.30 11.66
CA GLU A 62 9.57 22.70 13.07
C GLU A 62 8.92 21.56 13.90
N ILE A 63 7.90 20.90 13.36
CA ILE A 63 7.26 19.73 13.98
C ILE A 63 8.23 18.55 14.07
N GLU A 64 9.02 18.28 13.03
CA GLU A 64 10.04 17.23 13.03
C GLU A 64 11.10 17.54 14.08
N SER A 65 11.63 18.76 14.13
CA SER A 65 12.62 19.18 15.13
C SER A 65 12.11 19.03 16.57
N LYS A 66 10.88 19.48 16.84
CA LYS A 66 10.21 19.29 18.14
C LYS A 66 10.02 17.81 18.47
N THR A 67 9.58 17.01 17.50
CA THR A 67 9.32 15.57 17.69
C THR A 67 10.62 14.79 17.87
N ARG A 68 11.65 15.04 17.05
CA ARG A 68 12.99 14.44 17.15
C ARG A 68 13.68 14.84 18.44
N GLY A 69 13.48 16.06 18.93
CA GLY A 69 13.95 16.48 20.27
C GLY A 69 13.27 15.71 21.41
N ILE A 70 11.98 15.39 21.28
CA ILE A 70 11.22 14.61 22.27
C ILE A 70 11.58 13.11 22.18
N VAL A 71 11.68 12.56 20.97
CA VAL A 71 12.06 11.17 20.70
C VAL A 71 13.51 10.95 21.10
N GLY A 72 14.45 11.83 20.76
CA GLY A 72 15.86 11.72 21.17
C GLY A 72 16.05 11.72 22.68
N ARG A 73 15.24 12.49 23.42
CA ARG A 73 15.21 12.44 24.89
C ARG A 73 14.57 11.16 25.44
N ARG A 74 13.53 10.64 24.78
CA ARG A 74 12.85 9.39 25.18
C ARG A 74 13.69 8.15 24.86
N VAL A 75 14.35 8.10 23.71
CA VAL A 75 15.24 6.99 23.31
C VAL A 75 16.42 6.90 24.26
N LYS A 76 17.11 8.01 24.55
CA LYS A 76 18.19 8.00 25.55
C LYS A 76 17.72 7.60 26.95
N ALA A 77 16.51 8.00 27.36
CA ALA A 77 15.94 7.61 28.65
C ALA A 77 15.48 6.13 28.69
N VAL A 78 15.13 5.56 27.54
CA VAL A 78 14.77 4.15 27.40
C VAL A 78 16.01 3.27 27.29
N GLU A 79 17.04 3.67 26.52
CA GLU A 79 18.34 2.98 26.48
C GLU A 79 18.95 2.86 27.87
N HIS A 80 19.01 3.96 28.63
CA HIS A 80 19.51 3.93 30.00
C HIS A 80 18.67 3.05 30.92
N ARG A 81 17.33 3.06 30.81
CA ARG A 81 16.45 2.19 31.61
C ARG A 81 16.55 0.72 31.23
N VAL A 82 16.77 0.42 29.95
CA VAL A 82 16.94 -0.96 29.48
C VAL A 82 18.28 -1.52 29.96
N GLU A 83 19.34 -0.71 29.93
CA GLU A 83 20.65 -1.07 30.48
C GLU A 83 20.60 -1.25 32.01
N ASP A 84 19.97 -0.32 32.74
CA ASP A 84 19.76 -0.38 34.18
C ASP A 84 18.87 -1.57 34.65
N VAL A 85 17.92 -2.00 33.83
CA VAL A 85 17.03 -3.14 34.14
C VAL A 85 17.66 -4.46 33.72
N ARG A 86 18.46 -4.48 32.64
CA ARG A 86 19.26 -5.64 32.23
C ARG A 86 20.23 -6.07 33.32
N ASP A 87 20.87 -5.13 34.00
CA ASP A 87 21.81 -5.43 35.09
C ASP A 87 21.12 -5.84 36.40
N ARG A 88 19.85 -5.46 36.62
CA ARG A 88 19.10 -5.78 37.85
C ARG A 88 18.15 -6.99 37.73
N ALA A 89 17.89 -7.51 36.53
CA ALA A 89 16.84 -8.51 36.32
C ALA A 89 17.22 -9.61 35.31
N THR A 90 18.47 -10.07 35.29
CA THR A 90 18.93 -11.21 34.47
C THR A 90 17.96 -12.40 34.50
N GLY A 91 17.45 -12.78 35.67
CA GLY A 91 16.48 -13.88 35.78
C GLY A 91 15.06 -13.62 35.22
N THR A 92 14.69 -12.37 34.92
CA THR A 92 13.43 -12.07 34.22
C THR A 92 13.65 -12.02 32.70
N TRP A 93 14.84 -11.64 32.26
CA TRP A 93 15.20 -11.65 30.84
C TRP A 93 15.24 -13.07 30.26
N ASP A 94 15.81 -14.04 30.98
CA ASP A 94 15.83 -15.45 30.54
C ASP A 94 14.41 -16.03 30.33
N ARG A 95 13.43 -15.61 31.16
CA ARG A 95 12.03 -15.99 30.97
C ARG A 95 11.40 -15.31 29.76
N LEU A 96 11.76 -14.06 29.48
CA LEU A 96 11.31 -13.35 28.28
C LEU A 96 11.94 -13.94 27.02
N GLU A 97 13.19 -14.39 27.08
CA GLU A 97 13.84 -15.14 26.01
C GLU A 97 13.08 -16.44 25.72
N THR A 98 12.74 -17.21 26.77
CA THR A 98 11.94 -18.43 26.63
C THR A 98 10.58 -18.16 26.00
N LEU A 99 9.86 -17.13 26.47
CA LEU A 99 8.54 -16.76 25.94
C LEU A 99 8.61 -16.20 24.52
N PHE A 100 9.66 -15.44 24.20
CA PHE A 100 9.91 -14.94 22.87
C PHE A 100 10.18 -16.09 21.90
N ASP A 101 11.05 -17.03 22.28
CA ASP A 101 11.35 -18.21 21.48
C ASP A 101 10.09 -19.06 21.26
N GLU A 102 9.27 -19.28 22.28
CA GLU A 102 8.00 -19.99 22.14
C GLU A 102 7.04 -19.30 21.14
N ARG A 103 6.96 -17.96 21.18
CA ARG A 103 6.12 -17.18 20.25
C ARG A 103 6.67 -17.18 18.84
N VAL A 104 7.98 -17.02 18.66
CA VAL A 104 8.66 -17.06 17.37
C VAL A 104 8.53 -18.45 16.77
N SER A 105 8.87 -19.49 17.53
CA SER A 105 8.71 -20.89 17.15
C SER A 105 7.26 -21.21 16.77
N GLY A 106 6.27 -20.70 17.53
CA GLY A 106 4.86 -20.82 17.20
C GLY A 106 4.45 -20.12 15.91
N ALA A 107 4.99 -18.93 15.63
CA ALA A 107 4.74 -18.21 14.38
C ALA A 107 5.38 -18.91 13.17
N LEU A 108 6.61 -19.41 13.32
CA LEU A 108 7.32 -20.16 12.29
C LEU A 108 6.60 -21.47 11.94
N ARG A 109 6.13 -22.22 12.96
CA ARG A 109 5.28 -23.41 12.74
C ARG A 109 4.00 -23.10 11.98
N ARG A 110 3.32 -21.99 12.32
CA ARG A 110 2.12 -21.54 11.58
C ARG A 110 2.42 -21.16 10.14
N LEU A 111 3.63 -20.72 9.85
CA LEU A 111 4.12 -20.43 8.50
C LEU A 111 4.64 -21.70 7.78
N GLY A 112 4.62 -22.86 8.43
CA GLY A 112 5.09 -24.13 7.87
C GLY A 112 6.61 -24.26 7.82
N ILE A 113 7.35 -23.47 8.60
CA ILE A 113 8.80 -23.57 8.70
C ILE A 113 9.15 -24.56 9.82
N PRO A 114 9.68 -25.75 9.49
CA PRO A 114 10.05 -26.75 10.49
C PRO A 114 11.32 -26.35 11.24
N HIS A 115 11.43 -26.78 12.50
CA HIS A 115 12.63 -26.54 13.31
C HIS A 115 13.76 -27.53 12.95
N ARG A 116 15.00 -27.13 13.24
CA ARG A 116 16.21 -27.95 12.98
C ARG A 116 16.13 -29.31 13.68
N GLU A 117 15.65 -29.35 14.92
CA GLU A 117 15.51 -30.58 15.71
C GLU A 117 14.50 -31.55 15.08
N GLU A 118 13.38 -31.02 14.57
CA GLU A 118 12.35 -31.82 13.88
C GLU A 118 12.91 -32.42 12.58
N MET A 119 13.72 -31.65 11.85
CA MET A 119 14.42 -32.13 10.65
C MET A 119 15.44 -33.23 10.97
N GLU A 120 16.22 -33.06 12.04
CA GLU A 120 17.18 -34.07 12.48
C GLU A 120 16.49 -35.37 12.93
N ALA A 121 15.38 -35.26 13.68
CA ALA A 121 14.60 -36.42 14.10
C ALA A 121 13.99 -37.17 12.90
N LEU A 122 13.52 -36.45 11.89
CA LEU A 122 13.04 -37.06 10.65
C LEU A 122 14.16 -37.74 9.86
N GLN A 123 15.35 -37.13 9.79
CA GLN A 123 16.52 -37.75 9.14
C GLN A 123 16.94 -39.05 9.81
N GLN A 124 16.92 -39.10 11.16
CA GLN A 124 17.24 -40.32 11.89
C GLN A 124 16.23 -41.44 11.62
N ARG A 125 14.93 -41.11 11.67
CA ARG A 125 13.87 -42.08 11.34
C ARG A 125 13.97 -42.57 9.90
N LEU A 126 14.30 -41.68 8.97
CA LEU A 126 14.50 -42.06 7.57
C LEU A 126 15.66 -43.05 7.43
N ALA A 127 16.80 -42.78 8.08
CA ALA A 127 17.95 -43.68 8.06
C ALA A 127 17.63 -45.07 8.67
N GLU A 128 16.83 -45.11 9.75
CA GLU A 128 16.37 -46.36 10.36
C GLU A 128 15.46 -47.16 9.41
N VAL A 129 14.47 -46.50 8.81
CA VAL A 129 13.56 -47.11 7.84
C VAL A 129 14.30 -47.59 6.59
N GLU A 130 15.28 -46.82 6.10
CA GLU A 130 16.14 -47.24 4.98
C GLU A 130 16.93 -48.51 5.32
N ARG A 131 17.41 -48.63 6.56
CA ARG A 131 18.13 -49.83 7.02
C ARG A 131 17.21 -51.04 7.10
N GLU A 132 16.03 -50.91 7.70
CA GLU A 132 15.04 -51.98 7.77
C GLU A 132 14.59 -52.43 6.38
N LEU A 133 14.40 -51.48 5.44
CA LEU A 133 14.04 -51.80 4.06
C LEU A 133 15.17 -52.53 3.32
N ALA A 134 16.44 -52.18 3.58
CA ALA A 134 17.59 -52.87 3.03
C ALA A 134 17.67 -54.32 3.55
N GLU A 135 17.55 -54.52 4.86
CA GLU A 135 17.51 -55.85 5.49
C GLU A 135 16.33 -56.69 4.97
N LEU A 136 15.15 -56.07 4.80
CA LEU A 136 13.99 -56.75 4.24
C LEU A 136 14.19 -57.12 2.77
N ARG A 137 14.85 -56.28 1.95
CA ARG A 137 15.19 -56.60 0.55
C ARG A 137 16.20 -57.74 0.43
N GLU A 138 17.16 -57.81 1.34
CA GLU A 138 18.12 -58.93 1.40
C GLU A 138 17.43 -60.24 1.79
N THR A 139 16.55 -60.19 2.79
CA THR A 139 15.82 -61.38 3.28
C THR A 139 14.68 -61.81 2.37
N SER A 140 14.03 -60.88 1.66
CA SER A 140 12.95 -61.16 0.70
C SER A 140 13.45 -61.71 -0.64
N GLY A 141 14.76 -61.91 -0.79
CA GLY A 141 15.34 -62.46 -2.00
C GLY A 141 15.14 -61.50 -3.17
N GLY A 142 16.10 -60.60 -3.35
CA GLY A 142 16.34 -60.01 -4.66
C GLY A 142 16.55 -61.13 -5.67
N SER A 143 15.47 -61.59 -6.31
CA SER A 143 15.57 -62.22 -7.61
C SER A 143 16.23 -61.19 -8.50
N PRO A 144 17.44 -61.46 -9.02
CA PRO A 144 17.95 -60.61 -10.07
C PRO A 144 16.90 -60.71 -11.18
N VAL A 145 16.37 -59.56 -11.62
CA VAL A 145 15.73 -59.51 -12.93
C VAL A 145 16.85 -59.83 -13.92
N ARG A 146 17.05 -61.12 -14.14
CA ARG A 146 17.90 -61.69 -15.16
C ARG A 146 17.21 -61.31 -16.45
N ASN A 147 17.66 -60.24 -17.08
CA ASN A 147 17.23 -59.86 -18.42
C ASN A 147 17.51 -61.06 -19.34
N PRO A 148 16.50 -61.80 -19.84
CA PRO A 148 16.71 -62.89 -20.76
C PRO A 148 16.68 -62.30 -22.17
N GLY A 149 17.83 -61.89 -22.68
CA GLY A 149 17.90 -61.41 -24.05
C GLY A 149 19.13 -60.58 -24.35
N ARG A 150 20.30 -61.23 -24.42
CA ARG A 150 21.41 -60.87 -25.32
C ARG A 150 22.53 -61.88 -25.10
N ASP A 151 22.34 -63.06 -25.67
CA ASP A 151 23.42 -63.86 -26.24
C ASP A 151 22.76 -64.66 -27.37
N GLU A 152 23.50 -64.85 -28.45
CA GLU A 152 23.10 -65.45 -29.74
C GLU A 152 22.56 -64.45 -30.79
N GLU A 153 23.49 -63.81 -31.51
CA GLU A 153 23.70 -64.19 -32.92
C GLU A 153 25.13 -63.84 -33.35
N GLU A 154 25.68 -64.74 -34.16
CA GLU A 154 27.02 -64.83 -34.78
C GLU A 154 27.49 -63.57 -35.53
#